data_AF-A0A317F8W4-F1
#
_entry.id   AF-A0A317F8W4-F1
#
_cell.length_a   1.000
_cell.length_b   1.000
_cell.length_c   1.000
_cell.angle_alpha   90.00
_cell.angle_beta   90.00
_cell.angle_gamma   90.00
#
_symmetry.space_group_name_H-M   'P 1'
#
loop_
_entity.id
_entity.type
_entity.pdbx_description
1 polymer ?
#
loop_
_entity_poly.entity_id
_entity_poly.type
_entity_poly.pdbx_seq_one_letter_code
_entity_poly.pdbx_strand_id
1 'polypeptide(L)'
;MARYRSEDVANAFWEGAGGRARFGSPADVERAAARVLPVAVHRVASLHTGAVVRFLCRVGADPWLDGAPRPLRGCLIADAGKALILVDRDDPVDEQRMTIAHEVAHLLLHYLKPREEAVTAFGPRILAVLDRTRPATPGEKLSAALRNVPIEPFRHAMDRGHTGHAGVISAMEDEADDLAVELLAPWRELRAMRGGGPGPLRERFGLPAPVAARLAGVIGRPRTSPGVIGLFRQK
;
A
#
# COMPACT_ATOMS: atom_id res chain seq x y z
N MET A 1 -4.07 -14.45 10.38
CA MET A 1 -2.91 -14.81 9.55
C MET A 1 -2.97 -13.91 8.33
N ALA A 2 -1.87 -13.23 7.98
CA ALA A 2 -1.83 -12.39 6.78
C ALA A 2 -2.22 -13.23 5.56
N ARG A 3 -3.12 -12.70 4.71
CA ARG A 3 -3.66 -13.44 3.56
C ARG A 3 -2.55 -13.80 2.56
N TYR A 4 -1.48 -13.01 2.54
CA TYR A 4 -0.30 -13.21 1.69
C TYR A 4 0.98 -12.94 2.45
N ARG A 5 2.08 -13.56 2.01
CA ARG A 5 3.42 -13.23 2.53
C ARG A 5 3.99 -12.07 1.75
N SER A 6 4.34 -10.98 2.44
CA SER A 6 4.91 -9.77 1.85
C SER A 6 6.16 -10.04 1.01
N GLU A 7 7.00 -10.99 1.45
CA GLU A 7 8.19 -11.45 0.72
C GLU A 7 7.85 -11.96 -0.69
N ASP A 8 6.82 -12.80 -0.83
CA ASP A 8 6.43 -13.37 -2.13
C ASP A 8 5.88 -12.29 -3.06
N VAL A 9 5.10 -11.34 -2.52
CA VAL A 9 4.53 -10.22 -3.28
C VAL A 9 5.61 -9.24 -3.73
N ALA A 10 6.54 -8.90 -2.83
CA ALA A 10 7.67 -8.03 -3.16
C ALA A 10 8.59 -8.67 -4.20
N ASN A 11 8.87 -9.98 -4.09
CA ASN A 11 9.67 -10.70 -5.08
C ASN A 11 9.01 -10.66 -6.46
N ALA A 12 7.72 -10.98 -6.57
CA ALA A 12 6.99 -10.91 -7.83
C ALA A 12 6.98 -9.49 -8.43
N PHE A 13 6.76 -8.46 -7.60
CA PHE A 13 6.83 -7.07 -8.02
C PHE A 13 8.21 -6.70 -8.60
N TRP A 14 9.28 -7.02 -7.87
CA TRP A 14 10.63 -6.70 -8.30
C TRP A 14 11.08 -7.53 -9.50
N GLU A 15 10.72 -8.80 -9.59
CA GLU A 15 10.96 -9.65 -10.76
C GLU A 15 10.29 -9.08 -12.02
N GLY A 16 9.00 -8.70 -11.93
CA GLY A 16 8.30 -8.03 -13.01
C GLY A 16 8.99 -6.73 -13.44
N ALA A 17 9.58 -5.99 -12.49
CA ALA A 17 10.32 -4.76 -12.76
C ALA A 17 11.70 -4.99 -13.39
N GLY A 18 12.17 -6.24 -13.46
CA GLY A 18 13.49 -6.64 -13.96
C GLY A 18 14.58 -6.71 -12.88
N GLY A 19 14.19 -6.77 -11.60
CA GLY A 19 15.03 -6.89 -10.43
C GLY A 19 15.25 -5.58 -9.67
N ARG A 20 15.20 -5.65 -8.33
CA ARG A 20 15.35 -4.49 -7.42
C ARG A 20 16.64 -3.70 -7.63
N ALA A 21 17.76 -4.37 -7.91
CA ALA A 21 19.06 -3.73 -8.09
C ALA A 21 19.11 -2.69 -9.24
N ARG A 22 18.17 -2.74 -10.20
CA ARG A 22 18.09 -1.77 -11.30
C ARG A 22 17.57 -0.40 -10.88
N PHE A 23 17.02 -0.28 -9.67
CA PHE A 23 16.35 0.91 -9.19
C PHE A 23 17.15 1.66 -8.12
N GLY A 24 18.45 1.37 -7.99
CA GLY A 24 19.36 2.11 -7.12
C GLY A 24 19.36 1.65 -5.66
N SER A 25 20.08 2.40 -4.83
CA SER A 25 20.18 2.21 -3.39
C SER A 25 20.19 3.59 -2.73
N PRO A 26 19.09 4.05 -2.10
CA PRO A 26 17.83 3.35 -1.87
C PRO A 26 17.07 2.96 -3.16
N ALA A 27 16.29 1.89 -3.10
CA ALA A 27 15.49 1.43 -4.24
C ALA A 27 14.35 2.41 -4.55
N ASP A 28 14.21 2.77 -5.82
CA ASP A 28 13.16 3.65 -6.34
C ASP A 28 11.89 2.85 -6.68
N VAL A 29 10.98 2.72 -5.70
CA VAL A 29 9.70 2.02 -5.83
C VAL A 29 8.76 2.72 -6.81
N GLU A 30 8.77 4.06 -6.87
CA GLU A 30 7.92 4.83 -7.80
C GLU A 30 8.25 4.46 -9.24
N ARG A 31 9.54 4.51 -9.59
CA ARG A 31 9.99 4.17 -10.94
C ARG A 31 9.73 2.70 -11.28
N ALA A 32 9.85 1.80 -10.31
CA ALA A 32 9.51 0.39 -10.51
C ALA A 32 8.01 0.18 -10.73
N ALA A 33 7.17 0.83 -9.92
CA ALA A 33 5.72 0.77 -10.05
C ALA A 33 5.26 1.33 -11.39
N ALA A 34 5.77 2.49 -11.83
CA ALA A 34 5.46 3.08 -13.14
C ALA A 34 5.84 2.18 -14.33
N ARG A 35 6.77 1.23 -14.13
CA ARG A 35 7.18 0.28 -15.17
C ARG A 35 6.24 -0.92 -15.29
N VAL A 36 5.66 -1.39 -14.18
CA VAL A 36 4.98 -2.71 -14.14
C VAL A 36 3.54 -2.66 -13.68
N LEU A 37 3.11 -1.56 -13.08
CA LEU A 37 1.77 -1.39 -12.57
C LEU A 37 1.05 -0.29 -13.38
N PRO A 38 -0.28 -0.39 -13.55
CA PRO A 38 -1.09 0.63 -14.20
C PRO A 38 -1.35 1.81 -13.25
N VAL A 39 -0.29 2.45 -12.76
CA VAL A 39 -0.34 3.49 -11.73
C VAL A 39 0.46 4.72 -12.13
N ALA A 40 -0.04 5.90 -11.76
CA ALA A 40 0.70 7.15 -11.80
C ALA A 40 0.86 7.71 -10.38
N VAL A 41 1.94 8.48 -10.15
CA VAL A 41 2.16 9.22 -8.90
C VAL A 41 2.05 10.72 -9.19
N HIS A 42 1.24 11.42 -8.41
CA HIS A 42 1.07 12.86 -8.52
C HIS A 42 1.32 13.53 -7.17
N ARG A 43 2.26 14.48 -7.15
CA ARG A 43 2.64 15.22 -5.94
C ARG A 43 1.79 16.48 -5.81
N VAL A 44 1.11 16.63 -4.67
CA VAL A 44 0.22 17.75 -4.36
C VAL A 44 0.78 18.48 -3.14
N ALA A 45 0.92 19.80 -3.21
CA ALA A 45 1.33 20.58 -2.04
C ALA A 45 0.25 20.55 -0.97
N SER A 46 0.67 20.37 0.28
CA SER A 46 -0.17 20.39 1.48
C SER A 46 -1.39 19.48 1.29
N LEU A 47 -1.14 18.21 0.94
CA LEU A 47 -2.19 17.27 0.59
C LEU A 47 -3.18 17.12 1.77
N HIS A 48 -4.47 17.19 1.44
CA HIS A 48 -5.55 17.07 2.42
C HIS A 48 -6.80 16.46 1.73
N THR A 49 -7.75 15.91 2.49
CA THR A 49 -8.95 15.24 1.94
C THR A 49 -9.74 16.14 0.99
N GLY A 50 -9.92 17.42 1.32
CA GLY A 50 -10.54 18.40 0.42
C GLY A 50 -9.81 18.59 -0.92
N ALA A 51 -8.48 18.43 -0.98
CA ALA A 51 -7.73 18.47 -2.24
C ALA A 51 -8.00 17.24 -3.11
N VAL A 52 -8.15 16.07 -2.47
CA VAL A 52 -8.56 14.81 -3.13
C VAL A 52 -9.98 14.94 -3.68
N VAL A 53 -10.93 15.45 -2.89
CA VAL A 53 -12.31 15.72 -3.33
C VAL A 53 -12.32 16.64 -4.55
N ARG A 54 -11.61 17.77 -4.50
CA ARG A 54 -11.49 18.68 -5.66
C ARG A 54 -10.85 18.01 -6.87
N PHE A 55 -9.91 17.09 -6.68
CA PHE A 55 -9.33 16.32 -7.77
C PHE A 55 -10.38 15.39 -8.40
N LEU A 56 -11.10 14.61 -7.60
CA LEU A 56 -12.15 13.69 -8.06
C LEU A 56 -13.26 14.44 -8.81
N CYS A 57 -13.78 15.54 -8.26
CA CYS A 57 -14.78 16.37 -8.93
C CYS A 57 -14.29 16.88 -10.30
N ARG A 58 -13.03 17.29 -10.42
CA ARG A 58 -12.46 17.78 -11.69
C ARG A 58 -12.38 16.70 -12.77
N VAL A 59 -12.21 15.44 -12.37
CA VAL A 59 -12.18 14.30 -13.30
C VAL A 59 -13.55 13.63 -13.46
N GLY A 60 -14.62 14.23 -12.92
CA GLY A 60 -16.00 13.74 -13.04
C GLY A 60 -16.30 12.50 -12.18
N ALA A 61 -15.51 12.25 -11.14
CA ALA A 61 -15.74 11.17 -10.20
C ALA A 61 -16.48 11.64 -8.95
N ASP A 62 -17.39 10.81 -8.44
CA ASP A 62 -18.10 11.08 -7.20
C ASP A 62 -17.14 11.04 -6.00
N PRO A 63 -17.02 12.14 -5.23
CA PRO A 63 -16.20 12.13 -4.03
C PRO A 63 -16.85 11.22 -2.98
N TRP A 64 -16.01 10.44 -2.31
CA TRP A 64 -16.42 9.51 -1.25
C TRP A 64 -15.81 9.87 0.12
N LEU A 65 -15.01 10.93 0.17
CA LEU A 65 -14.41 11.45 1.39
C LEU A 65 -15.35 12.47 2.01
N ASP A 66 -15.90 12.13 3.17
CA ASP A 66 -16.78 13.00 3.94
C ASP A 66 -16.04 13.68 5.10
N GLY A 67 -16.60 14.80 5.57
CA GLY A 67 -16.15 15.50 6.78
C GLY A 67 -15.21 16.69 6.52
N ALA A 68 -14.68 17.23 7.63
CA ALA A 68 -13.79 18.38 7.59
C ALA A 68 -12.46 18.04 6.87
N PRO A 69 -11.87 18.98 6.10
CA PRO A 69 -10.57 18.76 5.48
C PRO A 69 -9.51 18.38 6.53
N ARG A 70 -8.91 17.20 6.36
CA ARG A 70 -7.80 16.72 7.19
C ARG A 70 -6.57 16.49 6.32
N PRO A 71 -5.35 16.76 6.84
CA PRO A 71 -4.14 16.58 6.07
C PRO A 71 -3.86 15.09 5.84
N LEU A 72 -3.21 14.78 4.71
CA LEU A 72 -2.85 13.42 4.30
C LEU A 72 -1.36 13.39 3.97
N ARG A 73 -0.72 12.22 4.11
CA ARG A 73 0.60 11.98 3.50
C ARG A 73 0.47 11.42 2.10
N GLY A 74 -0.46 10.48 1.93
CA GLY A 74 -0.74 9.78 0.69
C GLY A 74 -2.23 9.52 0.50
N CYS A 75 -2.62 9.24 -0.73
CA CYS A 75 -3.94 8.70 -1.06
C CYS A 75 -3.88 7.88 -2.35
N LEU A 76 -4.27 6.61 -2.27
CA LEU A 76 -4.52 5.77 -3.43
C LEU A 76 -5.97 5.91 -3.93
N ILE A 77 -6.12 6.26 -5.20
CA ILE A 77 -7.37 6.19 -5.95
C ILE A 77 -7.21 5.07 -6.98
N ALA A 78 -8.04 4.04 -6.93
CA ALA A 78 -7.98 2.93 -7.87
C ALA A 78 -9.38 2.64 -8.46
N ASP A 79 -9.45 2.53 -9.78
CA ASP A 79 -10.68 2.25 -10.51
C ASP A 79 -10.38 1.64 -11.89
N ALA A 80 -11.27 0.76 -12.35
CA ALA A 80 -11.18 0.10 -13.66
C ALA A 80 -9.78 -0.48 -14.02
N GLY A 81 -9.09 -1.08 -13.05
CA GLY A 81 -7.76 -1.66 -13.23
C GLY A 81 -6.64 -0.63 -13.32
N LYS A 82 -6.89 0.64 -13.03
CA LYS A 82 -5.91 1.74 -13.03
C LYS A 82 -5.85 2.38 -11.66
N ALA A 83 -4.74 3.05 -11.37
CA ALA A 83 -4.54 3.74 -10.12
C ALA A 83 -3.83 5.08 -10.26
N LEU A 84 -4.09 5.96 -9.30
CA LEU A 84 -3.40 7.21 -9.07
C LEU A 84 -3.04 7.29 -7.60
N ILE A 85 -1.76 7.49 -7.31
CA ILE A 85 -1.25 7.76 -5.97
C ILE A 85 -1.02 9.27 -5.87
N LEU A 86 -1.70 9.91 -4.93
CA LEU A 86 -1.42 11.28 -4.52
C LEU A 86 -0.45 11.27 -3.35
N VAL A 87 0.58 12.12 -3.38
CA VAL A 87 1.60 12.23 -2.32
C VAL A 87 1.73 13.69 -1.91
N ASP A 88 1.85 13.96 -0.61
CA ASP A 88 2.18 15.30 -0.14
C ASP A 88 3.59 15.69 -0.60
N ARG A 89 3.67 16.73 -1.43
CA ARG A 89 4.94 17.24 -1.96
C ARG A 89 5.79 17.87 -0.86
N ASP A 90 5.15 18.37 0.20
CA ASP A 90 5.81 19.14 1.25
C ASP A 90 6.42 18.23 2.33
N ASP A 91 6.12 16.93 2.30
CA ASP A 91 6.78 15.94 3.15
C ASP A 91 8.24 15.70 2.71
N PRO A 92 9.16 15.39 3.64
CA PRO A 92 10.54 15.01 3.32
C PRO A 92 10.66 13.86 2.31
N VAL A 93 11.76 13.80 1.55
CA VAL A 93 11.94 12.81 0.48
C VAL A 93 11.89 11.36 0.98
N ASP A 94 12.40 11.08 2.18
CA ASP A 94 12.31 9.77 2.82
C ASP A 94 10.88 9.41 3.25
N GLU A 95 10.11 10.39 3.74
CA GLU A 95 8.67 10.24 4.03
C GLU A 95 7.84 10.01 2.77
N GLN A 96 8.14 10.73 1.67
CA GLN A 96 7.50 10.49 0.37
C GLN A 96 7.79 9.08 -0.14
N ARG A 97 9.03 8.59 0.01
CA ARG A 97 9.43 7.24 -0.40
C ARG A 97 8.64 6.17 0.37
N MET A 98 8.53 6.31 1.69
CA MET A 98 7.73 5.41 2.54
C MET A 98 6.25 5.45 2.13
N THR A 99 5.71 6.65 1.94
CA THR A 99 4.31 6.85 1.51
C THR A 99 4.02 6.16 0.19
N ILE A 100 4.88 6.33 -0.83
CA ILE A 100 4.70 5.68 -2.12
C ILE A 100 4.74 4.16 -1.99
N ALA A 101 5.68 3.62 -1.21
CA ALA A 101 5.77 2.18 -0.98
C ALA A 101 4.51 1.63 -0.29
N HIS A 102 3.96 2.37 0.68
CA HIS A 102 2.71 2.04 1.37
C HIS A 102 1.50 2.04 0.42
N GLU A 103 1.34 3.07 -0.40
CA GLU A 103 0.22 3.15 -1.35
C GLU A 103 0.36 2.11 -2.47
N VAL A 104 1.59 1.78 -2.91
CA VAL A 104 1.85 0.66 -3.82
C VAL A 104 1.49 -0.68 -3.16
N ALA A 105 1.74 -0.85 -1.87
CA ALA A 105 1.34 -2.05 -1.15
C ALA A 105 -0.19 -2.21 -1.11
N HIS A 106 -0.95 -1.13 -0.86
CA HIS A 106 -2.41 -1.17 -1.00
C HIS A 106 -2.85 -1.52 -2.42
N LEU A 107 -2.22 -0.93 -3.44
CA LEU A 107 -2.53 -1.25 -4.83
C LEU A 107 -2.34 -2.74 -5.14
N LEU A 108 -1.23 -3.33 -4.69
CA LEU A 108 -0.94 -4.75 -4.91
C LEU A 108 -1.89 -5.66 -4.13
N LEU A 109 -1.98 -5.48 -2.81
CA LEU A 109 -2.66 -6.42 -1.92
C LEU A 109 -4.17 -6.24 -1.91
N HIS A 110 -4.64 -5.00 -1.96
CA HIS A 110 -6.03 -4.67 -1.66
C HIS A 110 -6.83 -4.27 -2.90
N TYR A 111 -6.16 -4.03 -4.04
CA TYR A 111 -6.82 -3.73 -5.31
C TYR A 111 -6.55 -4.75 -6.42
N LEU A 112 -5.30 -4.91 -6.87
CA LEU A 112 -4.98 -5.74 -8.04
C LEU A 112 -5.18 -7.22 -7.74
N LYS A 113 -4.67 -7.70 -6.61
CA LYS A 113 -4.77 -9.12 -6.26
C LYS A 113 -6.21 -9.61 -6.06
N PRO A 114 -7.10 -8.89 -5.37
CA PRO A 114 -8.50 -9.29 -5.31
C PRO A 114 -9.20 -9.30 -6.69
N ARG A 115 -8.79 -8.42 -7.61
CA ARG A 115 -9.28 -8.43 -9.00
C ARG A 115 -8.79 -9.65 -9.77
N GLU A 116 -7.52 -10.05 -9.61
CA GLU A 116 -6.96 -11.27 -10.22
C GLU A 116 -7.68 -12.52 -9.69
N GLU A 117 -7.96 -12.58 -8.39
CA GLU A 117 -8.73 -13.66 -7.77
C GLU A 117 -10.17 -13.73 -8.29
N ALA A 118 -10.82 -12.58 -8.49
CA ALA A 118 -12.14 -12.50 -9.11
C ALA A 118 -12.12 -13.03 -10.55
N VAL A 119 -11.13 -12.63 -11.36
CA VAL A 119 -10.99 -13.16 -12.72
C VAL A 119 -10.74 -14.67 -12.71
N THR A 120 -9.94 -15.17 -11.78
CA THR A 120 -9.68 -16.61 -11.62
C THR A 120 -10.97 -17.37 -11.24
N ALA A 121 -11.78 -16.81 -10.34
CA ALA A 121 -12.99 -17.46 -9.84
C ALA A 121 -14.18 -17.42 -10.81
N PHE A 122 -14.36 -16.31 -11.53
CA PHE A 122 -15.55 -16.00 -12.34
C PHE A 122 -15.28 -15.92 -13.84
N GLY A 123 -14.02 -15.97 -14.25
CA GLY A 123 -13.57 -15.75 -15.61
C GLY A 123 -13.53 -14.27 -16.01
N PRO A 124 -13.00 -13.94 -17.19
CA PRO A 124 -12.72 -12.56 -17.61
C PRO A 124 -13.95 -11.63 -17.67
N ARG A 125 -15.16 -12.18 -17.83
CA ARG A 125 -16.41 -11.40 -17.89
C ARG A 125 -16.77 -10.70 -16.59
N ILE A 126 -16.12 -11.05 -15.47
CA ILE A 126 -16.29 -10.35 -14.20
C ILE A 126 -15.68 -8.95 -14.21
N LEU A 127 -14.70 -8.68 -15.10
CA LEU A 127 -14.09 -7.35 -15.23
C LEU A 127 -15.14 -6.28 -15.52
N ALA A 128 -16.16 -6.59 -16.31
CA ALA A 128 -17.26 -5.65 -16.58
C ALA A 128 -18.00 -5.21 -15.29
N VAL A 129 -18.08 -6.07 -14.27
CA VAL A 129 -18.62 -5.74 -12.94
C VAL A 129 -17.62 -4.92 -12.15
N LEU A 130 -16.36 -5.39 -12.07
CA LEU A 130 -15.30 -4.74 -11.31
C LEU A 130 -14.98 -3.33 -11.85
N ASP A 131 -15.22 -3.11 -13.14
CA ASP A 131 -15.02 -1.85 -13.86
C ASP A 131 -16.32 -1.05 -13.96
N ARG A 132 -17.39 -1.50 -13.29
CA ARG A 132 -18.67 -0.81 -13.14
C ARG A 132 -19.41 -0.52 -14.47
N THR A 133 -19.01 -1.20 -15.55
CA THR A 133 -19.68 -1.14 -16.86
C THR A 133 -20.99 -1.95 -16.89
N ARG A 134 -21.23 -2.79 -15.88
CA ARG A 134 -22.52 -3.43 -15.61
C ARG A 134 -22.68 -3.74 -14.11
N PRO A 135 -23.91 -3.92 -13.61
CA PRO A 135 -24.12 -4.45 -12.26
C PRO A 135 -23.73 -5.94 -12.17
N ALA A 136 -23.35 -6.36 -10.96
CA ALA A 136 -23.23 -7.78 -10.61
C ALA A 136 -24.62 -8.44 -10.60
N THR A 137 -24.72 -9.64 -11.16
CA THR A 137 -25.94 -10.47 -11.05
C THR A 137 -26.12 -11.02 -9.62
N PRO A 138 -27.34 -11.39 -9.20
CA PRO A 138 -27.54 -12.05 -7.90
C PRO A 138 -26.71 -13.32 -7.72
N GLY A 139 -26.51 -14.11 -8.78
CA GLY A 139 -25.67 -15.31 -8.76
C GLY A 139 -24.19 -15.01 -8.55
N GLU A 140 -23.66 -13.97 -9.20
CA GLU A 140 -22.28 -13.50 -8.97
C GLU A 140 -22.11 -12.98 -7.53
N LYS A 141 -23.07 -12.22 -7.00
CA LYS A 141 -23.04 -11.73 -5.61
C LYS A 141 -23.04 -12.89 -4.60
N LEU A 142 -23.93 -13.87 -4.78
CA LEU A 142 -24.00 -15.04 -3.91
C LEU A 142 -22.70 -15.86 -3.97
N SER A 143 -22.20 -16.10 -5.18
CA SER A 143 -20.97 -16.88 -5.36
C SER A 143 -19.73 -16.15 -4.84
N ALA A 144 -19.66 -14.83 -4.98
CA ALA A 144 -18.60 -13.99 -4.40
C ALA A 144 -18.58 -14.08 -2.87
N ALA A 145 -19.75 -14.01 -2.24
CA ALA A 145 -19.89 -14.19 -0.79
C ALA A 145 -19.44 -15.58 -0.33
N LEU A 146 -19.85 -16.65 -1.05
CA LEU A 146 -19.48 -18.03 -0.71
C LEU A 146 -17.98 -18.30 -0.91
N ARG A 147 -17.35 -17.63 -1.88
CA ARG A 147 -15.91 -17.81 -2.21
C ARG A 147 -14.99 -16.82 -1.50
N ASN A 148 -15.54 -15.87 -0.76
CA ASN A 148 -14.80 -14.77 -0.13
C ASN A 148 -13.92 -13.98 -1.14
N VAL A 149 -14.49 -13.69 -2.31
CA VAL A 149 -13.84 -12.95 -3.40
C VAL A 149 -14.59 -11.63 -3.59
N PRO A 150 -13.98 -10.47 -3.29
CA PRO A 150 -14.67 -9.19 -3.38
C PRO A 150 -14.91 -8.81 -4.85
N ILE A 151 -16.14 -8.38 -5.15
CA ILE A 151 -16.54 -7.85 -6.46
C ILE A 151 -17.08 -6.42 -6.36
N GLU A 152 -16.84 -5.76 -5.22
CA GLU A 152 -17.25 -4.38 -4.92
C GLU A 152 -16.08 -3.39 -5.10
N PRO A 153 -16.34 -2.08 -5.28
CA PRO A 153 -15.31 -1.07 -5.48
C PRO A 153 -14.38 -0.93 -4.26
N PHE A 154 -13.07 -0.87 -4.51
CA PHE A 154 -12.06 -0.59 -3.49
C PHE A 154 -11.82 0.93 -3.34
N ARG A 155 -11.74 1.42 -2.11
CA ARG A 155 -11.46 2.84 -1.78
C ARG A 155 -10.59 2.91 -0.52
N HIS A 156 -9.50 3.68 -0.54
CA HIS A 156 -8.60 3.83 0.61
C HIS A 156 -7.99 5.25 0.67
N ALA A 157 -7.80 5.81 1.88
CA ALA A 157 -7.17 7.12 2.09
C ALA A 157 -6.47 7.18 3.46
N MET A 158 -5.14 7.36 3.44
CA MET A 158 -4.30 7.34 4.63
C MET A 158 -4.26 8.69 5.37
N ASP A 159 -4.57 8.70 6.66
CA ASP A 159 -4.55 9.91 7.51
C ASP A 159 -3.16 10.29 8.02
N ARG A 160 -2.95 11.60 8.27
CA ARG A 160 -1.72 12.12 8.90
C ARG A 160 -1.70 11.88 10.41
N GLY A 161 -2.86 11.63 11.02
CA GLY A 161 -3.01 11.19 12.40
C GLY A 161 -3.47 9.73 12.47
N HIS A 162 -2.69 8.86 13.11
CA HIS A 162 -3.19 7.55 13.55
C HIS A 162 -4.18 7.74 14.70
N THR A 163 -5.39 8.24 14.45
CA THR A 163 -6.49 8.04 15.39
C THR A 163 -7.01 6.63 15.18
N GLY A 164 -6.69 5.76 16.14
CA GLY A 164 -6.86 4.31 16.04
C GLY A 164 -8.22 3.88 15.47
N HIS A 165 -8.17 3.20 14.33
CA HIS A 165 -9.31 2.49 13.80
C HIS A 165 -9.31 1.07 14.38
N ALA A 166 -10.32 0.73 15.19
CA ALA A 166 -10.48 -0.62 15.70
C ALA A 166 -11.07 -1.54 14.61
N GLY A 167 -10.41 -2.67 14.30
CA GLY A 167 -10.95 -3.72 13.42
C GLY A 167 -10.16 -3.97 12.13
N VAL A 168 -10.87 -4.39 11.07
CA VAL A 168 -10.34 -4.85 9.75
C VAL A 168 -9.42 -3.82 9.08
N ILE A 169 -9.69 -2.52 9.25
CA ILE A 169 -8.83 -1.45 8.71
C ILE A 169 -7.42 -1.57 9.29
N SER A 170 -7.27 -1.85 10.59
CA SER A 170 -5.95 -2.01 11.21
C SER A 170 -5.13 -3.16 10.61
N ALA A 171 -5.78 -4.27 10.21
CA ALA A 171 -5.08 -5.39 9.58
C ALA A 171 -4.64 -5.05 8.14
N MET A 172 -5.48 -4.32 7.41
CA MET A 172 -5.17 -3.85 6.06
C MET A 172 -3.97 -2.88 6.06
N GLU A 173 -3.94 -1.94 7.00
CA GLU A 173 -2.79 -1.04 7.18
C GLU A 173 -1.53 -1.81 7.58
N ASP A 174 -1.64 -2.75 8.53
CA ASP A 174 -0.49 -3.57 8.97
C ASP A 174 0.07 -4.40 7.80
N GLU A 175 -0.78 -4.96 6.93
CA GLU A 175 -0.37 -5.69 5.73
C GLU A 175 0.30 -4.76 4.70
N ALA A 176 -0.25 -3.57 4.48
CA ALA A 176 0.34 -2.58 3.58
C ALA A 176 1.70 -2.10 4.08
N ASP A 177 1.81 -1.82 5.38
CA ASP A 177 3.06 -1.38 6.00
C ASP A 177 4.14 -2.47 5.99
N ASP A 178 3.78 -3.74 6.25
CA ASP A 178 4.74 -4.85 6.18
C ASP A 178 5.28 -5.02 4.75
N LEU A 179 4.41 -4.95 3.73
CA LEU A 179 4.84 -4.99 2.34
C LEU A 179 5.62 -3.72 1.93
N ALA A 180 5.25 -2.54 2.40
CA ALA A 180 6.00 -1.31 2.15
C ALA A 180 7.43 -1.41 2.67
N VAL A 181 7.60 -1.95 3.88
CA VAL A 181 8.91 -2.26 4.46
C VAL A 181 9.63 -3.29 3.60
N GLU A 182 8.99 -4.40 3.22
CA GLU A 182 9.64 -5.43 2.39
C GLU A 182 10.09 -4.88 1.01
N LEU A 183 9.31 -4.00 0.39
CA LEU A 183 9.65 -3.35 -0.87
C LEU A 183 10.90 -2.46 -0.75
N LEU A 184 10.99 -1.66 0.32
CA LEU A 184 12.09 -0.71 0.53
C LEU A 184 13.33 -1.35 1.15
N ALA A 185 13.13 -2.14 2.20
CA ALA A 185 14.11 -2.74 3.07
C ALA A 185 13.75 -4.20 3.33
N PRO A 186 14.05 -5.12 2.39
CA PRO A 186 13.67 -6.51 2.50
C PRO A 186 14.03 -7.10 3.86
N TRP A 187 13.09 -7.78 4.50
CA TRP A 187 13.26 -8.29 5.85
C TRP A 187 14.46 -9.23 5.96
N ARG A 188 14.80 -9.94 4.88
CA ARG A 188 16.02 -10.75 4.80
C ARG A 188 17.29 -9.91 4.99
N GLU A 189 17.37 -8.75 4.35
CA GLU A 189 18.50 -7.83 4.49
C GLU A 189 18.51 -7.14 5.86
N LEU A 190 17.34 -6.69 6.33
CA LEU A 190 17.20 -6.11 7.67
C LEU A 190 17.69 -7.07 8.76
N ARG A 191 17.31 -8.36 8.67
CA ARG A 191 17.77 -9.40 9.61
C ARG A 191 19.26 -9.67 9.54
N ALA A 192 19.91 -9.46 8.39
CA ALA A 192 21.36 -9.58 8.26
C ALA A 192 22.11 -8.41 8.91
N MET A 193 21.45 -7.26 9.11
CA MET A 193 21.99 -6.06 9.75
C MET A 193 21.74 -6.00 11.27
N ARG A 194 21.49 -7.14 11.91
CA ARG A 194 21.27 -7.24 13.37
C ARG A 194 22.39 -6.56 14.15
N GLY A 195 22.00 -5.80 15.18
CA GLY A 195 22.93 -5.03 16.02
C GLY A 195 23.28 -3.63 15.49
N GLY A 196 22.82 -3.27 14.28
CA GLY A 196 22.94 -1.90 13.76
C GLY A 196 21.94 -0.93 14.39
N GLY A 197 22.35 0.33 14.53
CA GLY A 197 21.45 1.43 14.91
C GLY A 197 20.55 1.90 13.76
N PRO A 198 19.67 2.88 13.99
CA PRO A 198 18.80 3.43 12.95
C PRO A 198 19.54 4.13 11.80
N GLY A 199 20.73 4.70 12.04
CA GLY A 199 21.51 5.43 11.03
C GLY A 199 21.78 4.61 9.76
N PRO A 200 22.42 3.44 9.87
CA PRO A 200 22.66 2.55 8.73
C PRO A 200 21.39 2.14 7.96
N LEU A 201 20.25 2.00 8.64
CA LEU A 201 18.98 1.66 7.98
C LEU A 201 18.46 2.83 7.13
N ARG A 202 18.58 4.07 7.64
CA ARG A 202 18.22 5.27 6.89
C ARG A 202 19.11 5.46 5.68
N GLU A 203 20.41 5.31 5.85
CA GLU A 203 21.38 5.49 4.77
C GLU A 203 21.20 4.46 3.66
N ARG A 204 21.10 3.18 4.03
CA ARG A 204 21.01 2.08 3.06
C ARG A 204 19.66 2.03 2.34
N PHE A 205 18.56 2.21 3.07
CA PHE A 205 17.20 1.97 2.56
C PHE A 205 16.38 3.24 2.37
N GLY A 206 16.92 4.41 2.73
CA GLY A 206 16.23 5.69 2.56
C GLY A 206 14.98 5.81 3.45
N LEU A 207 14.99 5.16 4.61
CA LEU A 207 13.84 5.13 5.51
C LEU A 207 13.73 6.43 6.34
N PRO A 208 12.50 6.87 6.65
CA PRO A 208 12.29 7.92 7.63
C PRO A 208 12.90 7.57 8.99
N ALA A 209 13.37 8.59 9.72
CA ALA A 209 13.93 8.42 11.06
C ALA A 209 13.04 7.62 12.04
N PRO A 210 11.72 7.89 12.17
CA PRO A 210 10.87 7.10 13.08
C PRO A 210 10.74 5.64 12.64
N VAL A 211 10.65 5.37 11.34
CA VAL A 211 10.56 4.01 10.79
C VAL A 211 11.86 3.24 11.04
N ALA A 212 13.01 3.86 10.77
CA ALA A 212 14.31 3.25 11.00
C ALA A 212 14.58 2.94 12.48
N ALA A 213 14.23 3.86 13.39
CA ALA A 213 14.34 3.63 14.84
C ALA A 213 13.51 2.43 15.30
N ARG A 214 12.30 2.31 14.76
CA ARG A 214 11.37 1.23 15.08
C ARG A 214 11.85 -0.11 14.55
N LEU A 215 12.31 -0.16 13.29
CA LEU A 215 12.86 -1.38 12.69
C LEU A 215 14.15 -1.84 13.39
N ALA A 216 15.03 -0.91 13.78
CA ALA A 216 16.21 -1.23 14.58
C ALA A 216 15.83 -1.92 15.91
N GLY A 217 14.78 -1.44 16.58
CA GLY A 217 14.24 -2.08 17.78
C GLY A 217 13.68 -3.49 17.53
N VAL A 218 13.05 -3.73 16.38
CA VAL A 218 12.51 -5.05 16.01
C VAL A 218 13.64 -6.04 15.72
N ILE A 219 14.64 -5.66 14.91
CA ILE A 219 15.73 -6.57 14.54
C ILE A 219 16.74 -6.79 15.68
N GLY A 220 16.84 -5.85 16.62
CA GLY A 220 17.74 -5.94 17.77
C GLY A 220 17.31 -6.92 18.87
N ARG A 221 16.05 -7.38 18.88
CA ARG A 221 15.55 -8.32 19.90
C ARG A 221 16.01 -9.76 19.62
N PRO A 222 16.54 -10.51 20.62
CA PRO A 222 16.79 -11.94 20.47
C PRO A 222 15.45 -12.69 20.25
N ARG A 223 15.47 -13.74 19.42
CA ARG A 223 14.28 -14.54 19.09
C ARG A 223 13.87 -15.42 20.28
N THR A 224 13.24 -14.84 21.29
CA THR A 224 12.52 -15.57 22.34
C THR A 224 11.20 -14.86 22.64
N SER A 225 10.24 -14.96 21.72
CA SER A 225 8.78 -15.06 21.98
C SER A 225 7.99 -14.96 20.65
N PRO A 226 6.86 -15.67 20.51
CA PRO A 226 6.06 -15.68 19.29
C PRO A 226 5.19 -14.43 19.18
N GLY A 227 5.05 -13.91 17.96
CA GLY A 227 4.01 -12.95 17.59
C GLY A 227 4.53 -11.57 17.17
N VAL A 228 4.73 -11.39 15.87
CA VAL A 228 4.70 -10.07 15.23
C VAL A 228 3.23 -9.64 15.20
N ILE A 229 2.76 -8.95 16.23
CA ILE A 229 1.47 -8.25 16.21
C ILE A 229 1.65 -6.95 17.01
N GLY A 230 1.28 -5.83 16.40
CA GLY A 230 1.45 -4.50 16.97
C GLY A 230 2.67 -3.79 16.41
N LEU A 231 2.79 -3.76 15.08
CA LEU A 231 3.47 -2.65 14.44
C LEU A 231 2.52 -1.40 14.61
N PHE A 232 2.83 -0.13 14.33
CA PHE A 232 1.89 1.03 14.33
C PHE A 232 1.06 1.48 15.56
N ARG A 233 0.91 0.72 16.65
CA ARG A 233 0.32 1.25 17.90
C ARG A 233 1.38 1.93 18.77
N GLN A 234 1.58 3.24 18.62
CA GLN A 234 1.86 4.17 19.74
C GLN A 234 2.11 5.61 19.25
N LYS A 235 1.14 6.49 19.48
CA LYS A 235 1.30 7.66 20.36
C LYS A 235 0.10 7.70 21.29
#